data_AF-A0A358AVB7-F1
#
_entry.id   AF-A0A358AVB7-F1
#
_cell.length_a   1.000
_cell.length_b   1.000
_cell.length_c   1.000
_cell.angle_alpha   90.00
_cell.angle_beta   90.00
_cell.angle_gamma   90.00
#
_symmetry.space_group_name_H-M   'P 1'
#
loop_
_entity.id
_entity.type
_entity.pdbx_description
1 polymer ?
#
loop_
_entity_poly.entity_id
_entity_poly.type
_entity_poly.pdbx_seq_one_letter_code
_entity_poly.pdbx_strand_id
1 'polypeptide(L)' 'MPEALVQQIESLGDRLAGAKASINRRFIGQEKVVDLVLASLLCGGHALLVGLPGLGKTRLV' A
#
# COMPACT_ATOMS: atom_id res chain seq x y z
N MET A 1 22.73 -14.56 10.67
CA MET A 1 23.35 -13.27 10.31
C MET A 1 22.25 -12.22 10.29
N PRO A 2 22.12 -11.42 11.37
CA PRO A 2 21.12 -10.35 11.48
C PRO A 2 21.12 -9.38 10.29
N GLU A 3 22.30 -9.06 9.75
CA GLU A 3 22.48 -8.21 8.56
C GLU A 3 21.65 -8.66 7.35
N ALA A 4 21.58 -9.96 7.06
CA ALA A 4 20.85 -10.46 5.90
C ALA A 4 19.33 -10.24 6.03
N LEU A 5 18.83 -10.22 7.27
CA LEU A 5 17.42 -9.98 7.58
C LEU A 5 17.08 -8.49 7.47
N VAL A 6 17.98 -7.63 7.97
CA VAL A 6 17.88 -6.17 7.81
C VAL A 6 17.84 -5.78 6.32
N GLN A 7 18.74 -6.33 5.50
CA GLN A 7 18.76 -6.05 4.06
C GLN A 7 17.47 -6.48 3.34
N GLN A 8 16.86 -7.60 3.74
CA GLN A 8 15.59 -8.05 3.17
C GLN A 8 14.43 -7.11 3.55
N ILE A 9 14.42 -6.61 4.78
CA ILE A 9 13.42 -5.65 5.26
C ILE A 9 13.55 -4.32 4.50
N GLU A 10 14.76 -3.81 4.32
CA GLU A 10 15.01 -2.59 3.54
C GLU A 10 14.55 -2.75 2.08
N SER A 11 14.93 -3.85 1.44
CA SER A 11 14.51 -4.15 0.06
C SER A 11 12.97 -4.25 -0.08
N LEU A 12 12.30 -4.83 0.91
CA LEU A 12 10.84 -4.86 0.95
C LEU A 12 10.26 -3.45 1.11
N GLY A 13 10.85 -2.63 1.98
CA GLY A 13 10.47 -1.23 2.19
C GLY A 13 10.53 -0.42 0.89
N ASP A 14 11.61 -0.55 0.13
CA ASP A 14 11.77 0.14 -1.16
C ASP A 14 10.70 -0.28 -2.19
N ARG A 15 10.40 -1.59 -2.26
CA ARG A 15 9.36 -2.12 -3.15
C ARG A 15 7.98 -1.60 -2.76
N LEU A 16 7.68 -1.52 -1.47
CA LEU A 16 6.42 -0.96 -0.96
C LEU A 16 6.31 0.54 -1.25
N ALA A 17 7.40 1.30 -1.08
CA ALA A 17 7.44 2.71 -1.43
C ALA A 17 7.16 2.92 -2.93
N GLY A 18 7.77 2.11 -3.80
CA GLY A 18 7.52 2.14 -5.24
C GLY A 18 6.07 1.79 -5.62
N ALA A 19 5.48 0.79 -4.94
CA ALA A 19 4.08 0.42 -5.11
C ALA A 19 3.14 1.56 -4.68
N LYS A 20 3.35 2.14 -3.49
CA LYS A 20 2.59 3.29 -2.99
C LYS A 20 2.65 4.48 -3.96
N ALA A 21 3.85 4.82 -4.44
CA ALA A 21 4.03 5.89 -5.41
C ALA A 21 3.26 5.65 -6.72
N SER A 22 3.26 4.41 -7.21
CA SER A 22 2.53 4.03 -8.42
C SER A 22 1.01 4.13 -8.25
N ILE A 23 0.48 3.77 -7.08
CA ILE A 23 -0.94 3.90 -6.74
C ILE A 23 -1.32 5.39 -6.62
N ASN A 24 -0.52 6.18 -5.91
CA ASN A 24 -0.78 7.62 -5.68
C ASN A 24 -0.81 8.45 -6.97
N ARG A 25 -0.17 8.00 -8.07
CA ARG A 25 -0.29 8.63 -9.41
C ARG A 25 -1.72 8.62 -9.95
N ARG A 26 -2.55 7.67 -9.52
CA ARG A 26 -3.90 7.42 -10.04
C ARG A 26 -4.99 7.56 -8.97
N PHE A 27 -4.63 7.48 -7.70
CA PHE A 27 -5.52 7.53 -6.55
C PHE A 27 -5.16 8.73 -5.66
N ILE A 28 -5.69 9.89 -6.03
CA ILE A 28 -5.25 11.21 -5.53
C ILE A 28 -6.01 11.57 -4.25
N GLY A 29 -5.31 12.17 -3.28
CA GLY A 29 -5.92 12.73 -2.06
C GLY A 29 -6.38 11.68 -1.04
N GLN A 30 -5.95 10.42 -1.21
CA GLN A 30 -6.39 9.28 -0.39
C GLN A 30 -5.19 8.43 0.09
N GLU A 31 -4.07 9.07 0.43
CA GLU A 31 -2.82 8.39 0.80
C GLU A 31 -2.98 7.43 1.99
N LYS A 32 -3.73 7.83 3.01
CA LYS A 32 -4.00 7.01 4.20
C LYS A 32 -4.72 5.70 3.85
N VAL A 33 -5.59 5.71 2.84
CA VAL A 33 -6.30 4.50 2.38
C VAL A 33 -5.29 3.55 1.72
N VAL A 34 -4.37 4.07 0.91
CA VAL A 34 -3.31 3.26 0.29
C VAL A 34 -2.43 2.61 1.35
N ASP A 35 -2.05 3.36 2.39
CA ASP A 35 -1.25 2.83 3.50
C ASP A 35 -1.95 1.68 4.24
N LEU A 36 -3.24 1.84 4.55
CA LEU A 36 -4.02 0.81 5.22
C LEU A 36 -4.22 -0.44 4.35
N VAL A 37 -4.40 -0.28 3.04
CA VAL A 37 -4.50 -1.41 2.11
C VAL A 37 -3.17 -2.17 2.05
N LEU A 38 -2.03 -1.49 1.88
CA LEU A 38 -0.72 -2.13 1.87
C LEU A 38 -0.41 -2.83 3.20
N ALA A 39 -0.78 -2.22 4.33
CA ALA A 39 -0.65 -2.84 5.65
C ALA A 39 -1.51 -4.11 5.74
N SER A 40 -2.77 -4.07 5.29
CA SER A 40 -3.65 -5.24 5.30
C SER A 40 -3.09 -6.40 4.46
N LEU A 41 -2.51 -6.11 3.29
CA LEU A 41 -1.87 -7.12 2.43
C LEU A 41 -0.66 -7.76 3.10
N LEU A 42 0.21 -6.95 3.72
CA LEU A 42 1.43 -7.45 4.40
C LEU A 42 1.09 -8.31 5.62
N CYS A 43 0.03 -7.98 6.34
CA CYS A 43 -0.41 -8.71 7.52
C CYS A 43 -1.30 -9.93 7.19
N GLY A 44 -1.64 -10.16 5.91
CA GLY A 44 -2.62 -11.18 5.52
C GLY A 44 -4.04 -10.89 6.04
N GLY A 45 -4.34 -9.62 6.29
CA GLY A 45 -5.65 -9.15 6.73
C GLY A 45 -6.60 -8.86 5.57
N HIS A 46 -7.75 -8.28 5.90
CA HIS A 46 -8.78 -7.90 4.92
C HIS A 46 -9.05 -6.41 5.02
N ALA A 47 -9.29 -5.77 3.87
CA ALA A 47 -9.67 -4.37 3.78
C ALA A 47 -11.02 -4.22 3.07
N LEU A 48 -11.89 -3.37 3.61
CA LEU A 48 -13.14 -2.97 2.98
C LEU A 48 -13.08 -1.48 2.64
N LEU A 49 -13.22 -1.15 1.35
CA LEU A 49 -13.16 0.22 0.86
C LEU A 49 -14.57 0.83 0.81
N VAL A 50 -14.87 1.74 1.73
CA VAL A 50 -16.16 2.45 1.79
C VAL A 50 -15.95 3.94 1.55
N GLY A 51 -16.82 4.54 0.74
CA GLY A 51 -16.79 5.97 0.45
C GLY A 51 -17.78 6.36 -0.63
N LEU A 52 -17.98 7.66 -0.82
CA LEU A 52 -18.90 8.22 -1.82
C LEU A 52 -18.58 7.75 -3.26
N PRO A 53 -19.57 7.74 -4.18
CA PRO A 53 -19.34 7.47 -5.60
C PRO A 53 -18.24 8.38 -6.18
N GLY A 54 -17.45 7.86 -7.11
CA GLY A 54 -16.40 8.65 -7.80
C GLY A 54 -15.06 8.77 -7.06
N LEU A 55 -14.92 8.32 -5.81
CA LEU A 55 -13.67 8.39 -5.03
C LEU A 55 -12.61 7.33 -5.40
N GLY A 56 -12.61 6.81 -6.63
CA GLY A 56 -11.55 5.93 -7.13
C GLY A 56 -11.47 4.52 -6.52
N LYS A 57 -12.45 4.08 -5.71
CA LYS A 57 -12.44 2.74 -5.07
C LYS A 57 -12.20 1.59 -6.06
N THR A 58 -12.81 1.64 -7.25
CA THR A 58 -12.66 0.65 -8.33
C THR A 58 -11.36 0.77 -9.11
N ARG A 59 -10.59 1.84 -8.91
CA ARG A 59 -9.27 2.05 -9.53
C ARG A 59 -8.16 1.55 -8.60
N LEU A 60 -8.46 1.37 -7.32
CA LEU A 60 -7.54 0.88 -6.29
C LEU A 60 -7.47 -0.65 -6.22
N VAL A 61 -8.54 -1.34 -6.61
CA VAL A 61 -8.65 -2.80 -6.69
C VAL A 61 -8.70 -3.30 -8.12
#